data_AF-A0A3C1CLR4-F1
#
_entry.id   AF-A0A3C1CLR4-F1
#
_cell.length_a   1.000
_cell.length_b   1.000
_cell.length_c   1.000
_cell.angle_alpha   90.00
_cell.angle_beta   90.00
_cell.angle_gamma   90.00
#
_symmetry.space_group_name_H-M   'P 1'
#
loop_
_entity.id
_entity.type
_entity.pdbx_description
1 polymer ?
#
loop_
_entity_poly.entity_id
_entity_poly.type
_entity_poly.pdbx_seq_one_letter_code
_entity_poly.pdbx_strand_id
1 'polypeptide(L)'
;MFSNLNDYAVNGNTGGGGLWGNASQWQWRWQQNPAGSALSYVSSPLATDATVVGAGAVYVWVRSSTPDVDLQATVSEVRPDGHETFVQDGWMRASERKLARAGSSDNIFKQPTTLLDPIPTFTQADAAPMPKNKFVQIAIPLYYEGHVYRAGSRIRVTISAPNGAQPIWSFAQTEPPTGTSTVSIFYGPNQPSYLVLPVIGGLNAPTSLPPCPSLRN
;
A
#
# COMPACT_ATOMS: atom_id res chain seq x y z
N MET A 1 -3.85 -8.08 -18.48
CA MET A 1 -2.67 -7.27 -18.89
C MET A 1 -1.71 -7.23 -17.72
N PHE A 2 -0.48 -6.79 -17.91
CA PHE A 2 0.43 -6.53 -16.79
C PHE A 2 1.20 -5.24 -17.03
N SER A 3 1.56 -4.57 -15.94
CA SER A 3 2.41 -3.37 -15.97
C SER A 3 3.69 -3.65 -15.21
N ASN A 4 4.78 -2.97 -15.57
CA ASN A 4 6.10 -3.16 -14.95
C ASN A 4 6.54 -1.93 -14.16
N LEU A 5 7.26 -2.16 -13.07
CA LEU A 5 8.07 -1.15 -12.38
C LEU A 5 9.48 -1.69 -12.13
N ASN A 6 10.43 -0.77 -11.98
CA ASN A 6 11.75 -1.08 -11.46
C ASN A 6 11.80 -0.75 -9.97
N ASP A 7 12.02 -1.79 -9.17
CA ASP A 7 12.24 -1.71 -7.73
C ASP A 7 13.66 -1.21 -7.46
N TYR A 8 13.81 -0.25 -6.55
CA TYR A 8 15.08 0.35 -6.18
C TYR A 8 15.08 0.76 -4.70
N ALA A 9 16.20 0.53 -4.02
CA ALA A 9 16.38 0.99 -2.65
C ALA A 9 16.49 2.52 -2.60
N VAL A 10 15.58 3.19 -1.88
CA VAL A 10 15.80 4.57 -1.46
C VAL A 10 16.53 4.54 -0.11
N ASN A 11 17.77 4.99 -0.10
CA ASN A 11 18.55 5.13 1.14
C ASN A 11 18.31 6.51 1.76
N GLY A 12 17.92 6.53 3.04
CA GLY A 12 17.89 7.74 3.86
C GLY A 12 16.51 8.12 4.39
N ASN A 13 16.55 8.96 5.43
CA ASN A 13 15.38 9.58 6.04
C ASN A 13 14.79 10.61 5.07
N THR A 14 13.49 10.55 4.80
CA THR A 14 12.79 11.40 3.83
C THR A 14 12.50 12.82 4.36
N GLY A 15 12.74 13.10 5.65
CA GLY A 15 12.49 14.40 6.28
C GLY A 15 12.71 14.43 7.80
N GLY A 16 12.78 15.64 8.37
CA GLY A 16 12.83 15.87 9.83
C GLY A 16 11.46 16.17 10.43
N GLY A 17 11.36 16.08 11.77
CA GLY A 17 10.13 16.28 12.56
C GLY A 17 9.34 14.97 12.70
N GLY A 18 9.17 14.45 13.92
CA GLY A 18 8.64 13.10 14.17
C GLY A 18 7.38 12.76 13.37
N LEU A 19 7.19 11.48 13.00
CA LEU A 19 6.02 10.97 12.25
C LEU A 19 4.70 11.35 12.95
N TRP A 20 4.76 11.54 14.27
CA TRP A 20 3.64 11.94 15.12
C TRP A 20 3.73 13.40 15.60
N GLY A 21 4.64 14.20 15.07
CA GLY A 21 4.82 15.62 15.40
C GLY A 21 3.78 16.53 14.73
N ASN A 22 3.88 17.83 14.97
CA ASN A 22 3.04 18.81 14.28
C ASN A 22 3.46 18.87 12.81
N ALA A 23 2.51 18.86 11.87
CA ALA A 23 2.78 18.97 10.44
C ALA A 23 3.61 20.22 10.08
N SER A 24 3.51 21.31 10.86
CA SER A 24 4.35 22.51 10.69
C SER A 24 5.85 22.26 10.93
N GLN A 25 6.21 21.15 11.58
CA GLN A 25 7.58 20.73 11.84
C GLN A 25 8.12 19.79 10.75
N TRP A 26 7.27 19.33 9.83
CA TRP A 26 7.68 18.46 8.74
C TRP A 26 8.29 19.29 7.62
N GLN A 27 9.48 18.89 7.17
CA GLN A 27 10.10 19.42 5.95
C GLN A 27 9.81 18.56 4.72
N TRP A 28 9.06 17.48 4.91
CA TRP A 28 8.79 16.50 3.88
C TRP A 28 7.83 17.04 2.82
N ARG A 29 8.19 16.84 1.56
CA ARG A 29 7.34 17.13 0.41
C ARG A 29 7.07 15.82 -0.30
N TRP A 30 5.81 15.40 -0.31
CA TRP A 30 5.44 14.23 -1.10
C TRP A 30 5.76 14.48 -2.57
N GLN A 31 6.54 13.58 -3.15
CA GLN A 31 6.88 13.60 -4.57
C GLN A 31 6.27 12.38 -5.23
N GLN A 32 5.86 12.56 -6.49
CA GLN A 32 5.45 11.43 -7.31
C GLN A 32 6.67 10.55 -7.60
N ASN A 33 6.44 9.24 -7.64
CA ASN A 33 7.50 8.27 -7.91
C ASN A 33 8.11 8.53 -9.30
N PRO A 34 9.44 8.37 -9.47
CA PRO A 34 10.09 8.46 -10.77
C PRO A 34 9.39 7.63 -11.85
N ALA A 35 9.46 8.09 -13.10
CA ALA A 35 8.86 7.37 -14.22
C ALA A 35 9.43 5.94 -14.31
N GLY A 36 8.54 4.95 -14.33
CA GLY A 36 8.90 3.53 -14.41
C GLY A 36 9.30 2.89 -13.08
N SER A 37 9.23 3.60 -11.95
CA SER A 37 9.56 3.04 -10.63
C SER A 37 8.34 2.71 -9.76
N ALA A 38 7.13 2.93 -10.30
CA ALA A 38 5.88 2.60 -9.63
C ALA A 38 4.75 2.36 -10.63
N LEU A 39 3.72 1.66 -10.17
CA LEU A 39 2.46 1.48 -10.88
C LEU A 39 1.35 2.16 -10.11
N SER A 40 0.62 3.07 -10.76
CA SER A 40 -0.48 3.80 -10.14
C SER A 40 -1.80 3.45 -10.81
N TYR A 41 -2.76 2.99 -10.01
CA TYR A 41 -4.11 2.64 -10.44
C TYR A 41 -5.08 3.61 -9.79
N VAL A 42 -5.95 4.22 -10.58
CA VAL A 42 -6.92 5.21 -10.10
C VAL A 42 -8.31 4.77 -10.48
N SER A 43 -9.21 4.74 -9.49
CA SER A 43 -10.62 4.44 -9.70
C SER A 43 -11.32 5.53 -10.52
N SER A 44 -12.53 5.20 -10.98
CA SER A 44 -13.50 6.22 -11.41
C SER A 44 -13.89 7.10 -10.20
N PRO A 45 -14.37 8.33 -10.43
CA PRO A 45 -14.89 9.16 -9.34
C PRO A 45 -15.97 8.40 -8.56
N LEU A 46 -15.91 8.46 -7.24
CA LEU A 46 -16.92 7.85 -6.37
C LEU A 46 -18.26 8.55 -6.57
N ALA A 47 -19.34 7.77 -6.68
CA ALA A 47 -20.68 8.31 -6.84
C ALA A 47 -21.24 8.90 -5.54
N THR A 48 -20.81 8.37 -4.39
CA THR A 48 -21.22 8.78 -3.05
C THR A 48 -20.01 8.80 -2.12
N ASP A 49 -20.14 9.47 -0.98
CA ASP A 49 -19.15 9.39 0.10
C ASP A 49 -18.95 7.92 0.54
N ALA A 50 -17.72 7.56 0.86
CA ALA A 50 -17.34 6.27 1.40
C ALA A 50 -16.48 6.45 2.65
N THR A 51 -17.02 6.04 3.80
CA THR A 51 -16.27 6.05 5.07
C THR A 51 -15.59 4.71 5.27
N VAL A 52 -14.28 4.73 5.46
CA VAL A 52 -13.44 3.56 5.64
C VAL A 52 -12.80 3.62 7.01
N VAL A 53 -13.03 2.58 7.83
CA VAL A 53 -12.48 2.49 9.18
C VAL A 53 -12.01 1.08 9.47
N GLY A 54 -10.72 0.90 9.74
CA GLY A 54 -10.11 -0.37 10.11
C GLY A 54 -8.98 -0.81 9.20
N ALA A 55 -8.67 -2.11 9.22
CA ALA A 55 -7.68 -2.73 8.35
C ALA A 55 -8.24 -2.91 6.93
N GLY A 56 -7.42 -2.56 5.94
CA GLY A 56 -7.63 -2.89 4.54
C GLY A 56 -6.47 -3.74 4.00
N ALA A 57 -6.60 -4.18 2.76
CA ALA A 57 -5.52 -4.93 2.11
C ALA A 57 -5.53 -4.78 0.59
N VAL A 58 -4.33 -4.84 0.00
CA VAL A 58 -4.13 -4.88 -1.45
C VAL A 58 -3.66 -6.28 -1.84
N TYR A 59 -4.45 -6.95 -2.69
CA TYR A 59 -4.11 -8.26 -3.25
C TYR A 59 -3.61 -8.07 -4.67
N VAL A 60 -2.35 -8.42 -4.91
CA VAL A 60 -1.71 -8.25 -6.22
C VAL A 60 -1.14 -9.56 -6.74
N TRP A 61 -1.28 -9.79 -8.04
CA TRP A 61 -0.59 -10.88 -8.74
C TRP A 61 0.77 -10.39 -9.22
N VAL A 62 1.83 -10.89 -8.60
CA VAL A 62 3.19 -10.38 -8.75
C VAL A 62 4.09 -11.39 -9.42
N ARG A 63 4.89 -10.93 -10.37
CA ARG A 63 6.03 -11.65 -10.93
C ARG A 63 7.26 -10.77 -10.79
N SER A 64 8.38 -11.34 -10.35
CA SER A 64 9.64 -10.62 -10.16
C SER A 64 10.75 -11.24 -11.01
N SER A 65 11.70 -10.42 -11.46
CA SER A 65 12.95 -10.85 -12.09
C SER A 65 13.98 -11.38 -11.08
N THR A 66 13.85 -11.01 -9.80
CA THR A 66 14.72 -11.45 -8.69
C THR A 66 13.99 -12.46 -7.80
N PRO A 67 14.73 -13.28 -7.03
CA PRO A 67 14.13 -14.25 -6.11
C PRO A 67 13.33 -13.62 -4.96
N ASP A 68 13.54 -12.34 -4.67
CA ASP A 68 12.78 -11.59 -3.67
C ASP A 68 12.72 -10.10 -4.04
N VAL A 69 11.67 -9.42 -3.56
CA VAL A 69 11.40 -7.99 -3.69
C VAL A 69 10.56 -7.51 -2.52
N ASP A 70 10.72 -6.25 -2.15
CA ASP A 70 9.84 -5.60 -1.19
C ASP A 70 8.77 -4.76 -1.91
N LEU A 71 7.52 -4.89 -1.47
CA LEU A 71 6.40 -4.18 -2.06
C LEU A 71 5.81 -3.21 -1.05
N GLN A 72 5.65 -1.96 -1.47
CA GLN A 72 4.83 -0.97 -0.78
C GLN A 72 3.56 -0.74 -1.59
N ALA A 73 2.41 -0.73 -0.91
CA ALA A 73 1.14 -0.26 -1.45
C ALA A 73 0.73 1.02 -0.74
N THR A 74 0.66 2.13 -1.47
CA THR A 74 0.20 3.42 -0.97
C THR A 74 -1.21 3.70 -1.47
N VAL A 75 -2.13 3.92 -0.55
CA VAL A 75 -3.51 4.36 -0.80
C VAL A 75 -3.61 5.86 -0.59
N SER A 76 -4.17 6.55 -1.58
CA SER A 76 -4.41 8.00 -1.53
C SER A 76 -5.78 8.37 -2.09
N GLU A 77 -6.30 9.50 -1.63
CA GLU A 77 -7.46 10.17 -2.22
C GLU A 77 -6.99 11.20 -3.25
N VAL A 78 -7.38 11.02 -4.49
CA VAL A 78 -7.27 12.06 -5.54
C VAL A 78 -8.57 12.85 -5.54
N ARG A 79 -8.49 14.10 -5.09
CA ARG A 79 -9.64 14.98 -4.92
C ARG A 79 -10.00 15.70 -6.22
N PRO A 80 -11.28 16.10 -6.39
CA PRO A 80 -11.72 16.85 -7.56
C PRO A 80 -11.11 18.26 -7.67
N ASP A 81 -10.54 18.79 -6.59
CA ASP A 81 -9.85 20.09 -6.56
C ASP A 81 -8.37 20.01 -6.99
N GLY A 82 -7.92 18.85 -7.47
CA GLY A 82 -6.56 18.63 -7.96
C GLY A 82 -5.54 18.32 -6.87
N HIS A 83 -5.96 18.21 -5.61
CA HIS A 83 -5.10 17.77 -4.52
C HIS A 83 -5.11 16.25 -4.36
N GLU A 84 -4.00 15.72 -3.83
CA GLU A 84 -3.88 14.33 -3.45
C GLU A 84 -3.60 14.26 -1.95
N THR A 85 -4.35 13.42 -1.24
CA THR A 85 -4.18 13.20 0.19
C THR A 85 -3.74 11.76 0.42
N PHE A 86 -2.59 11.59 1.06
CA PHE A 86 -2.18 10.29 1.59
C PHE A 86 -3.24 9.77 2.56
N VAL A 87 -3.54 8.48 2.50
CA VAL A 87 -4.47 7.84 3.44
C VAL A 87 -3.75 6.77 4.24
N GLN A 88 -3.11 5.82 3.55
CA GLN A 88 -2.44 4.73 4.25
C GLN A 88 -1.44 3.97 3.37
N ASP A 89 -0.47 3.31 4.02
CA ASP A 89 0.46 2.39 3.41
C ASP A 89 0.31 0.95 3.94
N GLY A 90 0.84 0.01 3.16
CA GLY A 90 1.13 -1.35 3.57
C GLY A 90 2.43 -1.83 2.94
N TRP A 91 3.09 -2.79 3.58
CA TRP A 91 4.35 -3.37 3.11
C TRP A 91 4.32 -4.89 3.17
N MET A 92 5.00 -5.52 2.21
CA MET A 92 5.20 -6.96 2.21
C MET A 92 6.48 -7.33 1.47
N ARG A 93 7.36 -8.09 2.13
CA ARG A 93 8.44 -8.82 1.46
C ARG A 93 7.86 -10.02 0.73
N ALA A 94 8.15 -10.14 -0.56
CA ALA A 94 7.49 -11.12 -1.41
C ALA A 94 7.79 -12.56 -0.99
N SER A 95 8.99 -12.87 -0.49
CA SER A 95 9.32 -14.21 0.01
C SER A 95 8.53 -14.61 1.27
N GLU A 96 8.04 -13.63 2.03
CA GLU A 96 7.31 -13.81 3.28
C GLU A 96 5.78 -13.82 3.09
N ARG A 97 5.32 -13.84 1.83
CA ARG A 97 3.91 -13.71 1.42
C ARG A 97 2.93 -14.77 1.95
N LYS A 98 3.39 -15.84 2.60
CA LYS A 98 2.52 -16.93 3.04
C LYS A 98 1.64 -16.46 4.21
N LEU A 99 0.33 -16.50 3.99
CA LEU A 99 -0.66 -16.14 5.00
C LEU A 99 -0.91 -17.29 5.98
N ALA A 100 -1.24 -16.91 7.21
CA ALA A 100 -1.86 -17.81 8.16
C ALA A 100 -3.17 -18.36 7.59
N ARG A 101 -3.58 -19.54 8.05
CA ARG A 101 -4.81 -20.19 7.57
C ARG A 101 -6.02 -19.29 7.86
N ALA A 102 -6.86 -19.04 6.85
CA ALA A 102 -8.09 -18.26 6.99
C ALA A 102 -8.91 -18.62 8.24
N GLY A 103 -9.31 -17.61 9.01
CA GLY A 103 -10.04 -17.76 10.27
C GLY A 103 -9.21 -18.27 11.46
N SER A 104 -7.96 -18.67 11.26
CA SER A 104 -7.07 -19.10 12.34
C SER A 104 -6.50 -17.89 13.08
N SER A 105 -6.50 -17.97 14.41
CA SER A 105 -5.77 -17.06 15.29
C SER A 105 -4.37 -17.57 15.65
N ASP A 106 -3.92 -18.69 15.08
CA ASP A 106 -2.55 -19.17 15.25
C ASP A 106 -1.59 -18.41 14.33
N ASN A 107 -1.28 -17.17 14.72
CA ASN A 107 -0.38 -16.26 14.03
C ASN A 107 0.21 -15.24 15.04
N ILE A 108 0.96 -14.27 14.53
CA ILE A 108 1.67 -13.26 15.32
C ILE A 108 0.75 -12.28 16.08
N PHE A 109 -0.47 -12.05 15.59
CA PHE A 109 -1.42 -11.10 16.19
C PHE A 109 -2.49 -11.78 17.05
N LYS A 110 -2.51 -13.12 17.10
CA LYS A 110 -3.50 -13.91 17.86
C LYS A 110 -4.95 -13.56 17.54
N GLN A 111 -5.22 -13.17 16.30
CA GLN A 111 -6.54 -12.84 15.80
C GLN A 111 -6.83 -13.54 14.46
N PRO A 112 -8.11 -13.75 14.09
CA PRO A 112 -8.44 -14.42 12.84
C PRO A 112 -7.89 -13.66 11.65
N THR A 113 -7.16 -14.35 10.77
CA THR A 113 -6.82 -13.78 9.47
C THR A 113 -8.05 -13.76 8.55
N THR A 114 -8.31 -12.59 7.95
CA THR A 114 -9.49 -12.33 7.11
C THR A 114 -9.09 -11.70 5.77
N LEU A 115 -10.08 -11.45 4.91
CA LEU A 115 -9.87 -10.73 3.66
C LEU A 115 -9.41 -9.27 3.90
N LEU A 116 -9.91 -8.63 4.95
CA LEU A 116 -9.60 -7.24 5.30
C LEU A 116 -8.27 -7.13 6.06
N ASP A 117 -7.97 -8.13 6.88
CA ASP A 117 -6.76 -8.21 7.70
C ASP A 117 -6.04 -9.55 7.43
N PRO A 118 -5.36 -9.67 6.27
CA PRO A 118 -4.56 -10.84 5.96
C PRO A 118 -3.30 -10.83 6.83
N ILE A 119 -3.04 -11.92 7.54
CA ILE A 119 -1.92 -12.00 8.49
C ILE A 119 -0.88 -12.99 7.96
N PRO A 120 0.33 -12.53 7.61
CA PRO A 120 1.43 -13.41 7.23
C PRO A 120 1.85 -14.32 8.39
N THR A 121 2.37 -15.51 8.09
CA THR A 121 2.89 -16.39 9.15
C THR A 121 4.22 -15.89 9.72
N PHE A 122 5.04 -15.26 8.88
CA PHE A 122 6.41 -14.82 9.18
C PHE A 122 7.30 -15.88 9.84
N THR A 123 7.07 -17.16 9.52
CA THR A 123 7.94 -18.24 9.96
C THR A 123 9.02 -18.51 8.92
N GLN A 124 10.22 -18.89 9.38
CA GLN A 124 11.32 -19.26 8.48
C GLN A 124 10.95 -20.44 7.56
N ALA A 125 10.14 -21.38 8.04
CA ALA A 125 9.70 -22.55 7.26
C ALA A 125 8.75 -22.18 6.11
N ASP A 126 8.10 -21.02 6.20
CA ASP A 126 7.13 -20.53 5.23
C ASP A 126 7.71 -19.52 4.23
N ALA A 127 8.91 -19.00 4.51
CA ALA A 127 9.64 -18.14 3.59
C ALA A 127 9.99 -18.92 2.31
N ALA A 128 9.60 -18.40 1.16
CA ALA A 128 9.80 -19.04 -0.13
C ALA A 128 10.11 -18.02 -1.22
N PRO A 129 11.16 -18.19 -2.04
CA PRO A 129 11.49 -17.25 -3.09
C PRO A 129 10.35 -17.09 -4.10
N MET A 130 10.36 -15.96 -4.80
CA MET A 130 9.49 -15.70 -5.94
C MET A 130 9.79 -16.71 -7.06
N PRO A 131 8.78 -17.41 -7.59
CA PRO A 131 8.99 -18.38 -8.65
C PRO A 131 9.37 -17.67 -9.95
N LYS A 132 10.38 -18.20 -10.65
CA LYS A 132 10.81 -17.69 -11.95
C LYS A 132 9.65 -17.74 -12.95
N ASN A 133 9.44 -16.63 -13.66
CA ASN A 133 8.49 -16.50 -14.77
C ASN A 133 7.01 -16.82 -14.43
N LYS A 134 6.62 -16.79 -13.16
CA LYS A 134 5.24 -17.06 -12.73
C LYS A 134 4.69 -15.90 -11.89
N PHE A 135 3.41 -15.63 -12.05
CA PHE A 135 2.68 -14.75 -11.16
C PHE A 135 2.23 -15.54 -9.92
N VAL A 136 2.43 -14.94 -8.75
CA VAL A 136 1.88 -15.42 -7.47
C VAL A 136 1.08 -14.30 -6.82
N GLN A 137 0.02 -14.67 -6.11
CA GLN A 137 -0.74 -13.68 -5.37
C GLN A 137 0.01 -13.30 -4.09
N ILE A 138 0.10 -12.00 -3.83
CA ILE A 138 0.65 -11.42 -2.60
C ILE A 138 -0.44 -10.53 -2.01
N ALA A 139 -0.72 -10.73 -0.73
CA ALA A 139 -1.52 -9.81 0.05
C ALA A 139 -0.58 -8.82 0.74
N ILE A 140 -0.83 -7.54 0.56
CA ILE A 140 -0.14 -6.43 1.24
C ILE A 140 -1.14 -5.89 2.26
N PRO A 141 -1.02 -6.23 3.55
CA PRO A 141 -1.88 -5.69 4.59
C PRO A 141 -1.61 -4.18 4.70
N LEU A 142 -2.67 -3.38 4.70
CA LEU A 142 -2.57 -1.95 4.98
C LEU A 142 -2.61 -1.75 6.49
N TYR A 143 -1.92 -0.72 6.97
CA TYR A 143 -2.16 -0.24 8.34
C TYR A 143 -3.61 0.24 8.49
N TYR A 144 -4.05 0.41 9.74
CA TYR A 144 -5.43 0.78 10.02
C TYR A 144 -5.70 2.22 9.58
N GLU A 145 -6.78 2.47 8.87
CA GLU A 145 -7.15 3.79 8.39
C GLU A 145 -8.51 4.22 8.93
N GLY A 146 -8.73 5.54 8.93
CA GLY A 146 -9.99 6.18 9.31
C GLY A 146 -10.21 7.39 8.41
N HIS A 147 -10.79 7.17 7.23
CA HIS A 147 -10.89 8.18 6.18
C HIS A 147 -12.28 8.24 5.56
N VAL A 148 -12.70 9.44 5.17
CA VAL A 148 -13.92 9.64 4.39
C VAL A 148 -13.55 10.12 3.00
N TYR A 149 -13.62 9.23 2.02
CA TYR A 149 -13.50 9.60 0.62
C TYR A 149 -14.79 10.27 0.17
N ARG A 150 -14.69 11.47 -0.41
CA ARG A 150 -15.87 12.22 -0.83
C ARG A 150 -16.39 11.78 -2.20
N ALA A 151 -17.69 11.96 -2.43
CA ALA A 151 -18.25 11.88 -3.76
C ALA A 151 -17.45 12.77 -4.73
N GLY A 152 -17.12 12.25 -5.91
CA GLY A 152 -16.26 12.91 -6.89
C GLY A 152 -14.76 12.67 -6.69
N SER A 153 -14.30 12.31 -5.49
CA SER A 153 -12.93 11.85 -5.27
C SER A 153 -12.68 10.50 -5.92
N ARG A 154 -11.41 10.17 -6.13
CA ARG A 154 -10.97 8.86 -6.62
C ARG A 154 -10.02 8.26 -5.60
N ILE A 155 -10.11 6.95 -5.43
CA ILE A 155 -9.12 6.17 -4.69
C ILE A 155 -8.00 5.79 -5.66
N ARG A 156 -6.76 6.09 -5.29
CA ARG A 156 -5.55 5.65 -5.98
C ARG A 156 -4.82 4.61 -5.14
N VAL A 157 -4.31 3.59 -5.82
CA VAL A 157 -3.35 2.61 -5.28
C VAL A 157 -2.07 2.73 -6.07
N THR A 158 -0.98 3.02 -5.39
CA THR A 158 0.37 3.03 -5.98
C THR A 158 1.15 1.85 -5.42
N ILE A 159 1.66 0.99 -6.31
CA ILE A 159 2.59 -0.10 -5.97
C ILE A 159 4.00 0.34 -6.34
N SER A 160 4.93 0.25 -5.40
CA SER A 160 6.33 0.63 -5.60
C SER A 160 7.27 -0.18 -4.70
N ALA A 161 8.58 0.06 -4.89
CA ALA A 161 9.57 -0.18 -3.85
C ALA A 161 9.18 0.53 -2.54
N PRO A 162 9.62 0.04 -1.37
CA PRO A 162 9.46 0.77 -0.12
C PRO A 162 10.19 2.11 -0.12
N ASN A 163 9.68 3.04 0.71
CA ASN A 163 10.17 4.40 0.98
C ASN A 163 9.57 5.48 0.04
N GLY A 164 9.66 6.75 0.45
CA GLY A 164 9.24 7.92 -0.34
C GLY A 164 7.80 8.41 -0.12
N ALA A 165 6.94 7.61 0.52
CA ALA A 165 5.53 7.98 0.79
C ALA A 165 5.28 8.61 2.17
N GLN A 166 6.22 8.50 3.11
CA GLN A 166 6.13 9.05 4.46
C GLN A 166 7.39 9.82 4.83
N PRO A 167 7.32 10.78 5.78
CA PRO A 167 8.41 11.71 6.10
C PRO A 167 9.60 11.12 6.84
N ILE A 168 9.45 9.99 7.56
CA ILE A 168 10.57 9.41 8.35
C ILE A 168 10.83 7.92 8.10
N TRP A 169 9.90 7.22 7.45
CA TRP A 169 10.01 5.79 7.29
C TRP A 169 11.05 5.43 6.24
N SER A 170 12.11 4.74 6.66
CA SER A 170 13.15 4.22 5.78
C SER A 170 13.46 2.76 6.09
N PHE A 171 13.84 2.01 5.07
CA PHE A 171 14.11 0.58 5.17
C PHE A 171 15.60 0.34 4.95
N ALA A 172 16.28 -0.18 5.97
CA ALA A 172 17.74 -0.37 5.94
C ALA A 172 18.17 -1.68 5.24
N GLN A 173 17.25 -2.65 5.11
CA GLN A 173 17.51 -3.97 4.54
C GLN A 173 16.42 -4.28 3.52
N THR A 174 16.57 -3.77 2.31
CA THR A 174 15.63 -3.98 1.20
C THR A 174 16.05 -5.15 0.31
N GLU A 175 15.09 -5.77 -0.35
CA GLU A 175 15.29 -6.80 -1.36
C GLU A 175 14.94 -6.27 -2.76
N PRO A 176 15.79 -6.49 -3.78
CA PRO A 176 17.12 -7.09 -3.69
C PRO A 176 18.10 -6.16 -2.93
N PRO A 177 19.09 -6.69 -2.18
CA PRO A 177 20.01 -5.88 -1.37
C PRO A 177 20.92 -4.98 -2.21
N THR A 178 21.08 -5.30 -3.49
CA THR A 178 21.82 -4.50 -4.47
C THR A 178 21.14 -4.58 -5.83
N GLY A 179 21.30 -3.52 -6.63
CA GLY A 179 20.74 -3.46 -7.98
C GLY A 179 19.27 -3.07 -8.00
N THR A 180 18.56 -3.50 -9.06
CA THR A 180 17.13 -3.25 -9.25
C THR A 180 16.44 -4.54 -9.68
N SER A 181 15.13 -4.63 -9.45
CA SER A 181 14.30 -5.73 -9.97
C SER A 181 13.19 -5.20 -10.85
N THR A 182 12.93 -5.88 -11.96
CA THR A 182 11.70 -5.66 -12.73
C THR A 182 10.57 -6.46 -12.11
N VAL A 183 9.56 -5.75 -11.60
CA VAL A 183 8.35 -6.31 -11.01
C VAL A 183 7.18 -6.08 -11.96
N SER A 184 6.50 -7.16 -12.35
CA SER A 184 5.26 -7.12 -13.11
C SER A 184 4.06 -7.33 -12.18
N ILE A 185 3.04 -6.49 -12.30
CA ILE A 185 1.73 -6.69 -11.63
C ILE A 185 0.70 -7.04 -12.68
N PHE A 186 0.06 -8.20 -12.54
CA PHE A 186 -1.03 -8.62 -13.41
C PHE A 186 -2.37 -8.03 -12.94
N TYR A 187 -3.18 -7.58 -13.89
CA TYR A 187 -4.58 -7.21 -13.65
C TYR A 187 -5.46 -7.63 -14.83
N GLY A 188 -6.65 -8.11 -14.52
CA GLY A 188 -7.64 -8.53 -15.51
C GLY A 188 -8.80 -9.28 -14.87
N PRO A 189 -9.90 -9.53 -15.62
CA PRO A 189 -11.13 -10.09 -15.08
C PRO A 189 -10.96 -11.51 -14.51
N ASN A 190 -10.08 -12.32 -15.10
CA ASN A 190 -9.90 -13.73 -14.72
C ASN A 190 -8.88 -13.93 -13.59
N GLN A 191 -8.10 -12.90 -13.27
CA GLN A 191 -7.08 -12.94 -12.23
C GLN A 191 -6.93 -11.52 -11.68
N PRO A 192 -7.90 -11.05 -10.88
CA PRO A 192 -7.95 -9.66 -10.45
C PRO A 192 -6.88 -9.41 -9.38
N SER A 193 -6.16 -8.31 -9.55
CA SER A 193 -5.53 -7.60 -8.44
C SER A 193 -6.53 -6.55 -7.95
N TYR A 194 -6.69 -6.39 -6.64
CA TYR A 194 -7.75 -5.58 -6.06
C TYR A 194 -7.39 -5.01 -4.69
N LEU A 195 -8.03 -3.89 -4.36
CA LEU A 195 -8.02 -3.27 -3.03
C LEU A 195 -9.31 -3.68 -2.29
N VAL A 196 -9.19 -4.05 -1.02
CA VAL A 196 -10.32 -4.29 -0.13
C VAL A 196 -10.26 -3.28 1.01
N LEU A 197 -11.34 -2.53 1.20
CA LEU A 197 -11.48 -1.52 2.24
C LEU A 197 -12.67 -1.83 3.16
N PRO A 198 -12.54 -1.59 4.48
CA PRO A 198 -13.63 -1.74 5.44
C PRO A 198 -14.58 -0.54 5.38
N VAL A 199 -15.45 -0.51 4.37
CA VAL A 199 -16.47 0.54 4.22
C VAL A 199 -17.57 0.37 5.26
N ILE A 200 -17.83 1.41 6.04
CA ILE A 200 -18.91 1.46 7.03
C ILE A 200 -19.98 2.47 6.62
N GLY A 201 -21.25 2.14 6.92
CA GLY A 201 -22.38 3.01 6.67
C GLY A 201 -22.74 3.92 7.86
N GLY A 202 -23.62 4.89 7.62
CA GLY A 202 -24.26 5.67 8.68
C GLY A 202 -23.41 6.82 9.25
N LEU A 203 -22.23 7.07 8.69
CA LEU A 203 -21.41 8.23 9.04
C LEU A 203 -21.50 9.30 7.96
N ASN A 204 -21.69 10.54 8.39
CA ASN A 204 -21.65 11.72 7.54
C ASN A 204 -20.46 12.57 7.96
N ALA A 205 -19.74 13.11 7.00
CA ALA A 205 -18.72 14.12 7.28
C ALA A 205 -19.26 15.49 6.84
N PRO A 206 -19.82 16.29 7.77
CA PRO A 206 -20.61 17.49 7.43
C PRO A 206 -19.76 18.68 6.97
N THR A 207 -18.44 18.59 7.11
CA THR A 207 -17.50 19.63 6.70
C THR A 207 -17.12 19.48 5.23
N SER A 208 -16.65 20.57 4.62
CA SER A 208 -16.04 20.53 3.29
C SER A 208 -14.74 19.71 3.30
N LEU A 209 -14.19 19.45 2.11
CA LEU A 209 -12.83 18.91 1.99
C LEU A 209 -11.84 19.80 2.77
N PRO A 210 -10.98 19.22 3.61
CA PRO A 210 -10.04 19.98 4.42
C PRO A 210 -8.94 20.62 3.55
N PRO A 211 -8.42 21.81 3.90
CA PRO A 211 -7.31 22.43 3.16
C PRO A 211 -6.01 21.64 3.38
N CYS A 212 -5.13 21.56 2.39
CA CYS A 212 -3.78 21.02 2.64
C CYS A 212 -2.94 22.01 3.47
N PRO A 213 -2.10 21.55 4.43
CA PRO A 213 -1.83 20.17 4.85
C PRO A 213 -2.54 19.80 6.17
N SER A 214 -3.83 20.11 6.33
CA SER A 214 -4.52 19.97 7.63
C SER A 214 -4.82 18.53 8.05
N LEU A 215 -4.80 17.58 7.12
CA LEU A 215 -4.89 16.15 7.44
C LEU A 215 -3.50 15.63 7.82
N ARG A 216 -3.46 14.89 8.93
CA ARG A 216 -2.26 14.20 9.40
C ARG A 216 -2.08 12.92 8.58
N ASN A 217 -0.87 12.66 8.11
CA ASN A 217 -0.47 11.35 7.59
C ASN A 217 -0.27 10.34 8.72
#